data_AF-A0AAV4J635-F1
#
_entry.id   AF-A0AAV4J635-F1
#
_cell.length_a   1.000
_cell.length_b   1.000
_cell.length_c   1.000
_cell.angle_alpha   90.00
_cell.angle_beta   90.00
_cell.angle_gamma   90.00
#
_symmetry.space_group_name_H-M   'P 1'
#
loop_
_entity.id
_entity.type
_entity.pdbx_description
1 polymer ?
#
loop_
_entity_poly.entity_id
_entity_poly.type
_entity_poly.pdbx_seq_one_letter_code
_entity_poly.pdbx_strand_id
1 'polypeptide(L)'
;MEWVESQINDENLFPVQVGKPFPKNYMSVAKKILKRLFRVFVHVYIHHFDKLLAIGAEAHVNTCYKHFYYFVTEYSLIDKKELEPL
;
A
#
# COMPACT_ATOMS: atom_id res chain seq x y z
N MET A 1 4.34 -6.72 -8.74
CA MET A 1 3.15 -5.89 -8.45
C MET A 1 1.87 -6.52 -9.01
N GLU A 2 1.95 -7.33 -10.05
CA GLU A 2 0.84 -8.05 -10.71
C GLU A 2 -0.21 -8.66 -9.77
N TRP A 3 0.18 -9.25 -8.63
CA TRP A 3 -0.82 -9.77 -7.68
C TRP A 3 -1.69 -8.67 -7.07
N VAL A 4 -1.12 -7.51 -6.71
CA VAL A 4 -1.91 -6.39 -6.16
C VAL A 4 -2.87 -5.89 -7.23
N GLU A 5 -2.38 -5.74 -8.46
CA GLU A 5 -3.17 -5.33 -9.61
C GLU A 5 -4.32 -6.31 -9.90
N SER A 6 -4.05 -7.62 -9.88
CA SER A 6 -5.09 -8.63 -10.09
C SER A 6 -6.16 -8.65 -9.01
N GLN A 7 -5.80 -8.31 -7.75
CA GLN A 7 -6.81 -8.16 -6.69
C GLN A 7 -7.65 -6.91 -6.89
N ILE A 8 -7.03 -5.76 -7.21
CA ILE A 8 -7.75 -4.48 -7.39
C ILE A 8 -8.72 -4.57 -8.57
N ASN A 9 -8.33 -5.29 -9.63
CA ASN A 9 -9.15 -5.47 -10.83
C ASN A 9 -10.20 -6.59 -10.73
N ASP A 10 -10.27 -7.32 -9.61
CA ASP A 10 -11.29 -8.34 -9.39
C ASP A 10 -12.60 -7.69 -8.93
N GLU A 11 -13.60 -7.59 -9.80
CA GLU A 11 -14.92 -7.00 -9.50
C GLU A 11 -15.75 -7.79 -8.46
N ASN A 12 -15.33 -9.00 -8.11
CA ASN A 12 -15.90 -9.73 -6.98
C ASN A 12 -15.32 -9.24 -5.65
N LEU A 13 -14.10 -8.70 -5.67
CA LEU A 13 -13.42 -8.15 -4.52
C LEU A 13 -13.62 -6.64 -4.39
N PHE A 14 -13.52 -5.90 -5.49
CA PHE A 14 -13.74 -4.46 -5.61
C PHE A 14 -14.88 -4.18 -6.60
N PRO A 15 -16.15 -4.27 -6.15
CA PRO A 15 -17.30 -4.03 -7.01
C PRO A 15 -17.30 -2.62 -7.61
N VAL A 16 -17.51 -2.53 -8.93
CA VAL A 16 -17.66 -1.24 -9.64
C VAL A 16 -19.11 -0.76 -9.71
N GLN A 17 -20.07 -1.67 -9.52
CA GLN A 17 -21.49 -1.34 -9.55
C GLN A 17 -21.93 -0.71 -8.22
N VAL A 18 -22.51 0.48 -8.29
CA VAL A 18 -23.09 1.17 -7.14
C VAL A 18 -24.17 0.29 -6.49
N GLY A 19 -24.08 0.13 -5.17
CA GLY A 19 -25.02 -0.69 -4.38
C GLY A 19 -24.64 -2.17 -4.26
N LYS A 20 -23.65 -2.67 -5.00
CA LYS A 20 -23.12 -4.02 -4.78
C LYS A 20 -22.21 -4.01 -3.54
N PRO A 21 -22.51 -4.80 -2.49
CA PRO A 21 -21.70 -4.81 -1.28
C PRO A 21 -20.33 -5.47 -1.52
N PHE A 22 -19.33 -5.04 -0.77
CA PHE A 22 -18.03 -5.71 -0.71
C PHE A 22 -18.16 -7.13 -0.11
N PRO A 23 -17.34 -8.09 -0.54
CA PRO A 23 -17.39 -9.44 0.02
C PRO A 23 -16.86 -9.47 1.45
N LYS A 24 -17.22 -10.52 2.22
CA LYS A 24 -16.83 -10.66 3.64
C LYS A 24 -15.31 -10.63 3.87
N ASN A 25 -14.52 -11.08 2.90
CA ASN A 25 -13.07 -11.12 2.97
C ASN A 25 -12.38 -9.82 2.49
N TYR A 26 -13.14 -8.82 2.02
CA TYR A 26 -12.62 -7.57 1.46
C TYR A 26 -11.53 -6.95 2.34
N MET A 27 -11.84 -6.72 3.62
CA MET A 27 -10.93 -6.07 4.55
C MET A 27 -9.63 -6.87 4.72
N SER A 28 -9.70 -8.20 4.76
CA SER A 28 -8.53 -9.07 4.84
C SER A 28 -7.62 -8.92 3.62
N VAL A 29 -8.21 -8.86 2.42
CA VAL A 29 -7.43 -8.68 1.18
C VAL A 29 -6.88 -7.26 1.07
N ALA A 30 -7.66 -6.22 1.43
CA ALA A 30 -7.21 -4.84 1.46
C ALA A 30 -5.99 -4.65 2.37
N LYS A 31 -6.02 -5.22 3.59
CA LYS A 31 -4.84 -5.25 4.48
C LYS A 31 -3.65 -5.95 3.82
N LYS A 32 -3.87 -7.10 3.18
CA LYS A 32 -2.80 -7.84 2.47
C LYS A 32 -2.19 -7.05 1.31
N ILE A 33 -3.00 -6.28 0.57
CA ILE A 33 -2.54 -5.36 -0.47
C ILE A 33 -1.63 -4.29 0.14
N LEU A 34 -2.11 -3.58 1.17
CA LEU A 34 -1.36 -2.49 1.81
C LEU A 34 -0.04 -3.00 2.40
N LYS A 35 -0.01 -4.18 3.02
CA LYS A 35 1.23 -4.79 3.52
C LYS A 35 2.24 -5.10 2.42
N ARG A 36 1.78 -5.51 1.24
CA ARG A 36 2.66 -5.72 0.08
C ARG A 36 3.19 -4.40 -0.45
N LEU A 37 2.37 -3.35 -0.51
CA LEU A 37 2.80 -2.00 -0.91
C LEU A 37 3.80 -1.40 0.07
N PHE A 38 3.62 -1.60 1.38
CA PHE A 38 4.57 -1.16 2.40
C PHE A 38 5.99 -1.73 2.16
N ARG A 39 6.09 -3.03 1.82
CA ARG A 39 7.39 -3.65 1.49
C ARG A 39 8.06 -3.03 0.28
N VAL A 40 7.29 -2.48 -0.67
CA VAL A 40 7.83 -1.74 -1.81
C VAL A 40 8.44 -0.42 -1.34
N PHE A 41 7.78 0.33 -0.45
CA PHE A 41 8.37 1.52 0.17
C PHE A 41 9.69 1.18 0.86
N VAL A 42 9.69 0.18 1.74
CA VAL A 42 10.90 -0.28 2.45
C VAL A 42 12.03 -0.60 1.46
N HIS A 43 11.75 -1.37 0.40
CA HIS A 43 12.76 -1.72 -0.60
C HIS A 43 13.31 -0.49 -1.33
N VAL A 44 12.45 0.47 -1.68
CA VAL A 44 12.84 1.71 -2.35
C VAL A 44 13.71 2.57 -1.43
N TYR A 45 13.32 2.76 -0.16
CA TYR A 45 14.09 3.54 0.82
C TYR A 45 15.44 2.90 1.16
N ILE A 46 15.51 1.57 1.32
CA ILE A 46 16.75 0.92 1.74
C ILE A 46 17.74 0.76 0.58
N HIS A 47 17.26 0.43 -0.62
CA HIS A 47 18.15 0.01 -1.72
C HIS A 47 18.25 0.98 -2.89
N HIS A 48 17.31 1.91 -3.05
CA HIS A 48 17.24 2.77 -4.24
C HIS A 48 17.09 4.26 -3.92
N PHE A 49 17.26 4.68 -2.67
CA PHE A 49 17.08 6.08 -2.29
C PHE A 49 18.07 7.01 -3.00
N ASP A 50 19.31 6.59 -3.21
CA ASP A 50 20.30 7.35 -3.98
C ASP A 50 19.84 7.64 -5.42
N LYS A 51 19.11 6.72 -6.03
CA LYS A 51 18.54 6.92 -7.38
C LYS A 51 17.39 7.93 -7.35
N LEU A 52 16.60 7.96 -6.28
CA LEU A 52 15.55 8.97 -6.10
C LEU A 52 16.15 10.36 -5.94
N LEU A 53 17.24 10.49 -5.18
CA LEU A 53 17.99 11.73 -5.04
C LEU A 53 18.57 12.19 -6.38
N ALA A 54 19.14 11.26 -7.15
CA ALA A 54 19.73 11.56 -8.46
C ALA A 54 18.73 12.15 -9.47
N ILE A 55 17.43 11.89 -9.31
CA ILE A 55 16.36 12.42 -10.16
C ILE A 55 15.49 13.48 -9.47
N GLY A 56 15.81 13.89 -8.22
CA GLY A 56 15.03 14.86 -7.45
C GLY A 56 13.62 14.39 -7.06
N ALA A 57 13.41 13.09 -6.89
CA ALA A 57 12.11 12.49 -6.60
C ALA A 57 11.87 12.17 -5.12
N GLU A 58 12.82 12.46 -4.22
CA GLU A 58 12.75 12.15 -2.80
C GLU A 58 11.54 12.81 -2.11
N ALA A 59 11.22 14.06 -2.45
CA ALA A 59 10.06 14.76 -1.89
C ALA A 59 8.74 14.07 -2.26
N HIS A 60 8.65 13.51 -3.46
CA HIS A 60 7.47 12.79 -3.95
C HIS A 60 7.28 11.47 -3.19
N VAL A 61 8.35 10.68 -3.06
CA VAL A 61 8.31 9.40 -2.34
C VAL A 61 8.04 9.62 -0.85
N ASN A 62 8.62 10.65 -0.23
CA ASN A 62 8.40 11.01 1.17
C ASN A 62 6.94 11.41 1.43
N THR A 63 6.38 12.24 0.55
CA THR A 63 4.98 12.67 0.67
C THR A 63 4.02 11.49 0.49
N CYS A 64 4.27 10.65 -0.51
CA CYS A 64 3.47 9.46 -0.77
C CYS A 64 3.51 8.48 0.40
N TYR A 65 4.71 8.21 0.95
CA TYR A 65 4.87 7.35 2.11
C TYR A 65 4.22 7.93 3.36
N LYS A 66 4.35 9.24 3.62
CA LYS A 66 3.72 9.90 4.77
C LYS A 66 2.19 9.77 4.72
N HIS A 67 1.59 10.00 3.56
CA HIS A 67 0.15 9.78 3.37
C HIS A 67 -0.23 8.32 3.61
N PHE A 68 0.49 7.39 2.99
CA PHE A 68 0.27 5.96 3.19
C PHE A 68 0.35 5.57 4.67
N TYR A 69 1.38 6.02 5.39
CA TYR A 69 1.62 5.73 6.79
C TYR A 69 0.45 6.19 7.67
N TYR A 70 0.00 7.45 7.51
CA TYR A 70 -1.15 7.94 8.28
C TYR A 70 -2.42 7.17 7.94
N PHE A 71 -2.66 6.85 6.67
CA PHE A 71 -3.85 6.09 6.28
C PHE A 71 -3.87 4.69 6.90
N VAL A 72 -2.77 3.94 6.80
CA VAL A 72 -2.74 2.56 7.32
C VAL A 72 -2.75 2.50 8.85
N THR A 73 -2.23 3.52 9.52
CA THR A 73 -2.23 3.61 10.98
C THR A 73 -3.59 4.03 11.53
N GLU A 74 -4.22 5.07 10.96
CA GLU A 74 -5.55 5.56 11.34
C GLU A 74 -6.60 4.44 11.29
N TYR A 75 -6.60 3.67 10.21
CA TYR A 75 -7.57 2.58 10.01
C TYR A 75 -7.10 1.21 10.51
N SER A 76 -5.95 1.13 11.21
CA SER A 76 -5.38 -0.13 11.71
C SER A 76 -5.29 -1.23 10.64
N LEU A 77 -4.81 -0.86 9.46
CA LEU A 77 -4.73 -1.72 8.27
C LEU A 77 -3.43 -2.53 8.23
N ILE A 78 -2.41 -2.08 8.95
CA ILE A 78 -1.12 -2.77 9.14
C ILE A 78 -0.79 -2.75 10.63
N ASP A 79 -0.33 -3.87 11.17
CA ASP A 79 0.10 -3.94 12.56
C ASP A 79 1.36 -3.10 12.77
N LYS A 80 1.44 -2.37 13.89
CA LYS A 80 2.62 -1.52 14.18
C LYS A 80 3.94 -2.29 14.12
N LYS A 81 3.95 -3.56 14.55
CA LYS A 81 5.13 -4.44 14.46
C LYS A 81 5.58 -4.71 13.03
N GLU A 82 4.64 -4.76 12.09
CA GLU A 82 4.96 -4.95 10.67
C GLU A 82 5.50 -3.66 10.02
N LEU A 83 5.39 -2.50 10.69
CA LEU A 83 5.96 -1.22 10.26
C LEU A 83 7.41 -1.00 10.73
N GLU A 84 7.97 -1.87 11.59
CA GLU A 84 9.29 -1.68 12.22
C GLU A 84 10.56 -1.76 11.34
N PRO A 85 10.56 -2.06 10.02
CA PRO A 85 11.76 -1.81 9.22
C PRO A 85 11.97 -0.34 8.80
N LEU A 86 11.02 0.57 9.13
CA LEU A 86 11.09 2.03 8.91
C LEU A 86 10.64 2.82 10.15
#